data_AF-A0AAJ2Q8T2-F1
#
_entry.id   AF-A0AAJ2Q8T2-F1
#
_cell.length_a   1.000
_cell.length_b   1.000
_cell.length_c   1.000
_cell.angle_alpha   90.00
_cell.angle_beta   90.00
_cell.angle_gamma   90.00
#
_symmetry.space_group_name_H-M   'P 1'
#
loop_
_entity.id
_entity.type
_entity.pdbx_description
1 polymer ?
#
loop_
_entity_poly.entity_id
_entity_poly.type
_entity_poly.pdbx_seq_one_letter_code
_entity_poly.pdbx_strand_id
1 'polypeptide(L)' 'MSPNMPKTPPRQIRIGDTWYDFDAAAKAMGTERAAVIRELIDWYIREPGAKLPERPNRSIVEAARVVRRNEEDTA' A
#
# COMPACT_ATOMS: atom_id res chain seq x y z
N MET A 1 13.00 -19.79 -19.28
CA MET A 1 11.91 -18.78 -19.26
C MET A 1 12.10 -17.94 -18.01
N SER A 2 12.54 -16.69 -18.14
CA SER A 2 12.85 -15.89 -16.94
C SER A 2 11.55 -15.36 -16.30
N PRO A 3 11.39 -15.45 -14.97
CA PRO A 3 10.12 -15.23 -14.31
C PRO A 3 9.85 -13.74 -14.11
N ASN A 4 8.61 -13.33 -14.40
CA ASN A 4 7.91 -12.14 -13.89
C ASN A 4 8.75 -10.85 -13.72
N MET A 5 9.21 -10.25 -14.83
CA MET A 5 9.72 -8.87 -14.79
C MET A 5 8.57 -7.91 -14.44
N PRO A 6 8.74 -7.01 -13.45
CA PRO A 6 7.83 -5.88 -13.29
C PRO A 6 7.85 -5.05 -14.58
N LYS A 7 6.70 -4.94 -15.24
CA LYS A 7 6.56 -4.25 -16.54
C LYS A 7 6.79 -2.73 -16.46
N THR A 8 6.82 -2.17 -15.25
CA THR A 8 6.85 -0.73 -15.00
C THR A 8 8.11 -0.37 -14.19
N PRO A 9 8.91 0.61 -14.63
CA PRO A 9 10.10 1.03 -13.87
C PRO A 9 9.68 1.68 -12.53
N PRO A 10 10.43 1.43 -11.43
CA PRO A 10 10.13 2.02 -10.14
C PRO A 10 10.33 3.55 -10.16
N ARG A 11 9.49 4.26 -9.41
CA ARG A 11 9.62 5.71 -9.15
C ARG A 11 9.86 5.92 -7.65
N GLN A 12 10.85 6.73 -7.30
CA GLN A 12 11.24 6.95 -5.91
C GLN A 12 10.41 8.08 -5.29
N ILE A 13 9.81 7.83 -4.12
CA ILE A 13 9.03 8.80 -3.34
C ILE A 13 9.55 8.77 -1.90
N ARG A 14 9.70 9.93 -1.25
CA ARG A 14 10.11 10.04 0.17
C ARG A 14 8.87 10.14 1.07
N ILE A 15 8.66 9.17 1.97
CA ILE A 15 7.41 9.03 2.76
C ILE A 15 7.67 8.87 4.28
N GLY A 16 8.85 8.38 4.68
CA GLY A 16 9.16 8.09 6.09
C GLY A 16 8.45 6.82 6.61
N ASP A 17 8.42 6.62 7.93
CA ASP A 17 7.99 5.36 8.56
C ASP A 17 6.52 5.01 8.33
N THR A 18 5.68 6.01 8.00
CA THR A 18 4.28 5.79 7.63
C THR A 18 4.12 4.86 6.42
N TRP A 19 5.20 4.63 5.66
CA TRP A 19 5.27 3.63 4.60
C TRP A 19 4.96 2.21 5.07
N TYR A 20 5.41 1.83 6.27
CA TYR A 20 5.18 0.49 6.81
C TYR A 20 3.73 0.30 7.27
N ASP A 21 3.16 1.30 7.92
CA ASP A 21 1.73 1.32 8.28
C ASP A 21 0.84 1.22 7.04
N PHE A 22 1.23 1.90 5.95
CA PHE A 22 0.51 1.86 4.69
C PHE A 22 0.56 0.47 4.04
N ASP A 23 1.72 -0.18 4.05
CA ASP A 23 1.87 -1.56 3.55
C ASP A 23 0.99 -2.54 4.30
N ALA A 24 1.01 -2.48 5.63
CA ALA A 24 0.25 -3.38 6.47
C ALA A 24 -1.27 -3.18 6.28
N ALA A 25 -1.71 -1.92 6.17
CA ALA A 25 -3.11 -1.60 5.86
C ALA A 25 -3.55 -2.09 4.48
N ALA A 26 -2.70 -1.93 3.45
CA ALA A 26 -2.99 -2.41 2.10
C ALA A 26 -3.15 -3.94 2.08
N LYS A 27 -2.23 -4.67 2.72
CA LYS A 27 -2.29 -6.13 2.85
C LYS A 27 -3.54 -6.60 3.59
N ALA A 28 -3.93 -5.91 4.65
CA ALA A 28 -5.14 -6.25 5.40
C ALA A 28 -6.44 -6.06 4.57
N MET A 29 -6.40 -5.19 3.56
CA MET A 29 -7.48 -5.01 2.58
C MET A 29 -7.39 -5.99 1.39
N GLY A 30 -6.45 -6.94 1.40
CA GLY A 30 -6.24 -7.90 0.32
C GLY A 30 -5.63 -7.28 -0.94
N THR A 31 -4.96 -6.13 -0.82
CA THR A 31 -4.30 -5.43 -1.92
C THR A 31 -2.82 -5.18 -1.62
N GLU A 32 -2.12 -4.62 -2.60
CA GLU A 32 -0.72 -4.23 -2.49
C GLU A 32 -0.61 -2.70 -2.46
N ARG A 33 0.30 -2.17 -1.64
CA ARG A 33 0.56 -0.71 -1.55
C ARG A 33 0.75 -0.04 -2.92
N ALA A 34 1.42 -0.71 -3.85
CA ALA A 34 1.66 -0.21 -5.20
C ALA A 34 0.41 -0.20 -6.08
N ALA A 35 -0.58 -1.07 -5.82
CA ALA A 35 -1.88 -1.00 -6.49
C ALA A 35 -2.66 0.21 -6.00
N VAL A 36 -2.75 0.41 -4.67
CA VAL A 36 -3.43 1.56 -4.06
C VAL A 36 -2.84 2.89 -4.55
N ILE A 37 -1.50 3.01 -4.64
CA ILE A 37 -0.85 4.23 -5.16
C ILE A 37 -1.21 4.47 -6.63
N ARG A 38 -1.22 3.43 -7.48
CA ARG A 38 -1.58 3.58 -8.89
C ARG A 38 -3.03 4.02 -9.04
N GLU A 39 -3.95 3.38 -8.33
CA GLU A 39 -5.38 3.77 -8.32
C GLU A 39 -5.57 5.21 -7.84
N LEU A 40 -4.82 5.63 -6.80
CA LEU A 40 -4.86 7.00 -6.32
C LEU A 40 -4.34 8.01 -7.35
N ILE A 41 -3.25 7.68 -8.06
CA ILE A 41 -2.69 8.52 -9.13
C ILE A 41 -3.69 8.65 -10.28
N ASP A 42 -4.24 7.53 -10.76
CA ASP A 42 -5.21 7.49 -11.85
C ASP A 42 -6.46 8.31 -11.50
N TRP A 43 -6.95 8.16 -10.25
CA TRP A 43 -8.05 8.98 -9.74
C TRP A 43 -7.70 10.46 -9.67
N TYR A 44 -6.50 10.80 -9.18
CA TYR A 44 -6.06 12.19 -8.99
C TYR A 44 -5.95 12.96 -10.32
N ILE A 45 -5.48 12.30 -11.39
CA ILE A 45 -5.36 12.90 -12.73
C ILE A 45 -6.63 12.75 -13.58
N ARG A 46 -7.70 12.15 -13.03
CA ARG A 46 -9.00 11.93 -13.68
C ARG A 46 -8.94 11.03 -14.91
N GLU A 47 -8.15 9.94 -14.85
CA GLU A 47 -8.18 8.92 -15.90
C GLU A 47 -9.60 8.34 -16.09
N PRO A 48 -10.05 8.07 -17.33
CA PRO A 48 -11.35 7.49 -17.60
C PRO A 48 -11.57 6.17 -16.85
N GLY A 49 -12.60 6.12 -16.00
CA GLY A 49 -12.95 4.93 -15.22
C GLY A 49 -12.20 4.75 -13.91
N ALA A 50 -11.25 5.64 -13.58
CA ALA A 50 -10.55 5.60 -12.31
C ALA A 50 -11.50 5.86 -11.12
N LYS A 51 -11.27 5.15 -10.02
CA LYS A 51 -12.06 5.26 -8.79
C LYS A 51 -11.13 5.56 -7.62
N LEU A 52 -11.62 6.37 -6.68
CA LEU A 52 -10.91 6.63 -5.43
C LEU A 52 -10.75 5.29 -4.67
N PRO A 53 -9.52 4.88 -4.31
CA PRO A 53 -9.33 3.66 -3.53
C PRO A 53 -10.04 3.74 -2.18
N GLU A 54 -10.58 2.61 -1.73
CA GLU A 54 -11.29 2.54 -0.45
C GLU A 54 -10.32 2.77 0.71
N ARG A 55 -10.74 3.63 1.65
CA ARG A 55 -9.97 3.87 2.86
C ARG A 55 -10.25 2.74 3.86
N PRO A 56 -9.23 2.04 4.37
CA PRO A 56 -9.42 0.99 5.37
C PRO A 56 -10.06 1.53 6.64
N ASN A 57 -10.86 0.70 7.31
CA ASN A 57 -11.39 1.03 8.62
C ASN A 57 -10.23 1.27 9.60
N ARG A 58 -10.41 2.25 10.50
CA ARG A 58 -9.42 2.59 11.52
C ARG A 58 -8.99 1.39 12.36
N SER A 59 -9.93 0.51 12.73
CA SER A 59 -9.62 -0.68 13.52
C SER A 59 -8.63 -1.62 12.83
N ILE A 60 -8.72 -1.74 11.49
CA ILE A 60 -7.81 -2.56 10.69
C ILE A 60 -6.39 -1.97 10.73
N VAL A 61 -6.28 -0.65 10.59
CA VAL A 61 -4.98 0.05 10.64
C VAL A 61 -4.35 -0.07 12.03
N GLU A 62 -5.15 0.04 13.09
CA GLU A 62 -4.67 -0.12 14.46
C GLU A 62 -4.20 -1.56 14.74
N ALA A 63 -4.96 -2.57 14.31
CA ALA A 63 -4.54 -3.97 14.42
C ALA A 63 -3.22 -4.24 13.68
N ALA A 64 -3.08 -3.73 12.46
CA ALA A 64 -1.87 -3.86 11.66
C ALA A 64 -0.64 -3.21 12.33
N ARG A 65 -0.82 -2.05 12.97
CA ARG A 65 0.24 -1.39 13.76
C ARG A 65 0.67 -2.20 14.98
N VAL A 66 -0.26 -2.87 15.64
CA VAL A 66 0.04 -3.73 16.79
C VAL A 66 0.86 -4.93 16.33
N VAL A 67 0.47 -5.59 15.23
CA VAL A 67 1.22 -6.72 14.67
C VAL A 67 2.67 -6.31 14.37
N ARG A 68 2.88 -5.21 13.64
CA ARG A 68 4.23 -4.71 13.32
C ARG A 68 5.08 -4.47 14.58
N ARG A 69 4.50 -3.81 15.59
CA ARG A 69 5.21 -3.54 16.86
C ARG A 69 5.66 -4.83 17.54
N ASN A 70 4.78 -5.82 17.59
CA ASN A 70 5.10 -7.11 18.20
C ASN A 70 6.18 -7.87 17.41
N GLU A 71 6.18 -7.77 16.08
CA GLU A 71 7.23 -8.33 15.22
C GLU A 71 8.59 -7.65 15.46
N GLU A 72 8.61 -6.32 15.64
CA GLU A 72 9.82 -5.56 15.98
C GLU A 72 10.35 -5.89 17.37
N ASP A 73 9.47 -6.10 18.36
CA ASP A 73 9.87 -6.44 19.74
C ASP A 73 10.42 -7.88 19.86
N THR A 74 10.18 -8.74 18.87
CA THR A 74 10.63 -10.14 18.84
C THR A 74 11.90 -10.35 17.98
N ALA A 75 12.35 -9.32 17.26
CA ALA A 75 13.49 -9.35 16.33
C ALA A 75 14.77 -8.81 16.98
#